data_AF-A0A7C2K841-F1
#
_entry.id   AF-A0A7C2K841-F1
#
_cell.length_a   1.000
_cell.length_b   1.000
_cell.length_c   1.000
_cell.angle_alpha   90.00
_cell.angle_beta   90.00
_cell.angle_gamma   90.00
#
_symmetry.space_group_name_H-M   'P 1'
#
loop_
_entity.id
_entity.type
_entity.pdbx_description
1 polymer ?
#
loop_
_entity_poly.entity_id
_entity_poly.type
_entity_poly.pdbx_seq_one_letter_code
_entity_poly.pdbx_strand_id
1 'polypeptide(L)' 'MRKRSRPATIDDVRFVYENYSKMSASEIAEKLGISKFQVTKIVNELRKRGVPIPKKVVKRGNIYDQFVEELKSKGLLK' A
#
# COMPACT_ATOMS: atom_id res chain seq x y z
N MET A 1 -16.91 3.72 -9.60
CA MET A 1 -18.01 3.59 -8.63
C MET A 1 -17.42 3.55 -7.21
N ARG A 2 -17.78 4.46 -6.30
CA ARG A 2 -17.27 4.46 -4.91
C ARG A 2 -17.87 3.25 -4.19
N LYS A 3 -17.05 2.29 -3.73
CA LYS A 3 -17.54 1.17 -2.90
C LYS A 3 -18.33 1.77 -1.71
N ARG A 4 -19.55 1.28 -1.45
CA ARG A 4 -20.37 1.75 -0.33
C ARG A 4 -19.58 1.55 0.98
N SER A 5 -19.51 2.61 1.78
CA SER A 5 -18.80 2.59 3.06
C SER A 5 -19.61 1.79 4.08
N ARG A 6 -19.14 0.58 4.44
CA ARG A 6 -19.61 -0.13 5.63
C ARG A 6 -18.73 0.21 6.85
N PRO A 7 -19.22 0.09 8.09
CA PRO A 7 -18.36 0.16 9.28
C PRO A 7 -17.23 -0.87 9.22
N ALA A 8 -16.08 -0.52 9.79
CA ALA A 8 -14.97 -1.46 9.94
C ALA A 8 -15.27 -2.43 11.10
N THR A 9 -14.99 -3.71 10.88
CA THR A 9 -15.12 -4.76 11.89
C THR A 9 -13.76 -5.04 12.55
N ILE A 10 -13.76 -5.82 13.64
CA ILE A 10 -12.51 -6.29 14.27
C ILE A 10 -11.68 -7.13 13.28
N ASP A 11 -12.33 -7.95 12.45
CA ASP A 11 -11.67 -8.77 11.44
C ASP A 11 -10.98 -7.92 10.37
N ASP A 12 -11.58 -6.79 9.95
CA ASP A 12 -10.92 -5.84 9.05
C ASP A 12 -9.64 -5.29 9.69
N VAL A 13 -9.74 -4.88 10.96
CA VAL A 13 -8.60 -4.30 11.70
C VAL A 13 -7.48 -5.33 11.82
N ARG A 14 -7.81 -6.58 12.18
CA ARG A 14 -6.87 -7.70 12.27
C ARG A 14 -6.21 -7.98 10.92
N PHE A 15 -7.00 -8.09 9.86
CA PHE A 15 -6.50 -8.36 8.53
C PHE A 15 -5.56 -7.25 8.03
N VAL A 16 -5.93 -5.98 8.25
CA VAL A 16 -5.06 -4.83 7.93
C VAL A 16 -3.74 -4.94 8.67
N TYR A 17 -3.76 -5.17 9.99
CA TYR A 17 -2.56 -5.26 10.82
C TYR A 17 -1.58 -6.36 10.32
N GLU A 18 -2.09 -7.56 10.05
CA GLU A 18 -1.28 -8.72 9.64
C GLU A 18 -0.67 -8.60 8.24
N ASN A 19 -1.25 -7.75 7.39
CA ASN A 19 -0.91 -7.67 5.96
C ASN A 19 -0.34 -6.32 5.52
N TYR A 20 -0.36 -5.27 6.35
CA TYR A 20 0.03 -3.92 5.93
C TYR A 20 1.49 -3.79 5.46
N SER A 21 2.39 -4.64 5.95
CA SER A 21 3.80 -4.69 5.51
C SER A 21 4.02 -5.53 4.26
N LYS A 22 3.06 -6.40 3.91
CA LYS A 22 3.15 -7.36 2.81
C LYS A 22 2.40 -6.87 1.57
N MET A 23 1.29 -6.18 1.80
CA MET A 23 0.34 -5.75 0.78
C MET A 23 0.22 -4.22 0.75
N SER A 24 -0.09 -3.68 -0.41
CA SER A 24 -0.50 -2.28 -0.55
C SER A 24 -1.90 -2.07 0.02
N ALA A 25 -2.20 -0.83 0.41
CA ALA A 25 -3.53 -0.49 0.90
C ALA A 25 -4.65 -0.73 -0.15
N SER A 26 -4.32 -0.70 -1.44
CA SER A 26 -5.27 -1.01 -2.51
C SER A 26 -5.63 -2.50 -2.52
N GLU A 27 -4.63 -3.40 -2.47
CA GLU A 27 -4.86 -4.85 -2.44
C GLU A 27 -5.63 -5.28 -1.19
N ILE A 28 -5.33 -4.66 -0.04
CA ILE A 28 -6.08 -4.90 1.21
C ILE A 28 -7.54 -4.45 1.06
N ALA A 29 -7.77 -3.28 0.48
CA ALA A 29 -9.12 -2.75 0.25
C ALA A 29 -9.94 -3.61 -0.73
N GLU A 30 -9.28 -4.20 -1.73
CA GLU A 30 -9.88 -5.16 -2.64
C GLU A 30 -10.32 -6.43 -1.89
N LYS A 31 -9.40 -7.05 -1.13
CA LYS A 31 -9.69 -8.26 -0.36
C LYS A 31 -10.81 -8.10 0.67
N LEU A 32 -10.84 -6.95 1.36
CA LEU A 32 -11.85 -6.67 2.40
C LEU A 32 -13.17 -6.11 1.86
N GLY A 33 -13.22 -5.78 0.56
CA GLY A 33 -14.40 -5.13 -0.03
C GLY A 33 -14.63 -3.71 0.48
N ILE A 34 -13.62 -3.03 1.01
CA ILE A 34 -13.71 -1.66 1.56
C ILE A 34 -12.97 -0.64 0.69
N SER A 35 -13.01 0.63 1.07
CA SER A 35 -12.22 1.66 0.40
C SER A 35 -10.78 1.71 0.93
N LYS A 36 -9.82 2.11 0.06
CA LYS A 36 -8.43 2.39 0.46
C LYS A 36 -8.35 3.42 1.59
N PHE A 37 -9.26 4.40 1.61
CA PHE A 37 -9.35 5.39 2.68
C PHE A 37 -9.66 4.75 4.04
N GLN A 38 -10.53 3.73 4.08
CA GLN A 38 -10.82 3.01 5.32
C GLN A 38 -9.62 2.22 5.82
N VAL A 39 -8.84 1.59 4.91
CA VAL A 39 -7.58 0.94 5.27
C VAL A 39 -6.61 1.94 5.92
N THR A 40 -6.43 3.12 5.31
CA THR A 40 -5.60 4.19 5.88
C THR A 40 -6.13 4.68 7.23
N LYS A 41 -7.44 4.81 7.38
CA LYS A 41 -8.08 5.20 8.65
C LYS A 41 -7.78 4.18 9.75
N ILE A 42 -7.94 2.89 9.48
CA ILE A 42 -7.62 1.80 10.43
C ILE A 42 -6.17 1.91 10.91
N VAL A 43 -5.22 2.05 9.99
CA VAL A 43 -3.79 2.16 10.34
C VAL A 43 -3.50 3.40 11.17
N ASN A 44 -4.10 4.55 10.84
CA ASN A 44 -3.92 5.77 11.61
C ASN A 44 -4.49 5.64 13.03
N GLU A 45 -5.65 5.02 13.17
CA GLU A 45 -6.26 4.78 14.50
C GLU A 45 -5.43 3.82 15.36
N LEU A 46 -4.82 2.79 14.76
CA LEU A 46 -3.89 1.89 15.46
C LEU A 46 -2.61 2.62 15.88
N ARG A 47 -2.01 3.44 14.99
CA ARG A 47 -0.81 4.23 15.31
C ARG A 47 -1.05 5.24 16.43
N LYS A 48 -2.20 5.91 16.44
CA LYS A 48 -2.59 6.83 17.54
C LYS A 48 -2.65 6.14 18.90
N ARG A 49 -2.92 4.83 18.91
CA ARG A 49 -2.98 4.00 20.12
C ARG A 49 -1.63 3.32 20.44
N GLY A 50 -0.55 3.73 19.77
CA GLY A 50 0.80 3.21 20.01
C GLY A 50 1.08 1.84 19.39
N VAL A 51 0.20 1.31 18.53
CA VAL A 51 0.44 0.03 17.86
C VAL A 51 1.49 0.22 16.76
N PRO A 52 2.63 -0.50 16.81
CA PRO A 52 3.64 -0.42 15.77
C PRO A 52 3.14 -1.12 14.51
N ILE A 53 3.07 -0.39 13.40
CA ILE A 53 2.67 -0.95 12.10
C ILE A 53 3.77 -0.69 11.07
N PRO A 54 4.53 -1.73 10.69
CA PRO A 54 5.58 -1.61 9.68
C PRO A 54 4.97 -1.24 8.33
N LYS A 55 5.58 -0.25 7.65
CA LYS A 55 5.22 0.09 6.27
C LYS A 55 5.87 -0.92 5.33
N LYS A 56 5.18 -1.31 4.27
CA LYS A 56 5.79 -2.05 3.16
C LYS A 56 6.95 -1.23 2.59
N VAL A 57 8.18 -1.70 2.78
CA VAL A 57 9.36 -1.12 2.15
C VAL A 57 9.44 -1.70 0.75
N VAL A 58 9.00 -0.94 -0.25
CA VAL A 58 9.22 -1.30 -1.64
C VAL A 58 10.54 -0.68 -2.06
N LYS A 59 11.60 -1.49 -2.17
CA LYS A 59 12.83 -1.07 -2.87
C LYS A 59 12.53 -1.05 -4.37
N ARG A 60 11.92 0.03 -4.85
CA ARG A 60 11.91 0.29 -6.30
C ARG A 60 13.28 0.85 -6.64
N GLY A 61 13.98 0.21 -7.59
CA GLY A 61 15.11 0.86 -8.24
C GLY A 61 14.67 2.23 -8.77
N ASN A 62 15.60 3.17 -8.82
CA ASN A 62 15.31 4.49 -9.35
C ASN A 62 14.78 4.36 -10.79
N ILE A 63 13.57 4.87 -11.03
CA ILE A 63 12.88 4.77 -12.34
C ILE A 63 13.70 5.48 -13.41
N TYR A 64 14.38 6.56 -13.06
CA TYR A 64 15.23 7.30 -13.98
C TYR A 64 16.45 6.48 -14.39
N ASP A 65 17.06 5.74 -13.46
CA ASP A 65 18.20 4.87 -13.78
C ASP A 65 17.79 3.76 -14.74
N GLN A 66 16.60 3.16 -14.54
CA GLN A 66 16.07 2.15 -15.46
C GLN A 66 15.84 2.73 -16.87
N PHE A 67 15.32 3.95 -16.95
CA PHE A 67 15.10 4.61 -18.24
C PHE A 67 16.42 5.04 -18.90
N VAL A 68 17.41 5.48 -18.13
CA VAL A 68 18.74 5.81 -18.66
C VAL A 68 19.41 4.57 -19.25
N GLU A 69 19.31 3.41 -18.60
CA GLU A 69 19.81 2.15 -19.16
C GLU A 69 19.06 1.74 -20.43
N GLU A 70 17.75 1.98 -20.50
CA GLU A 70 16.97 1.79 -21.73
C GLU A 70 17.48 2.68 -22.88
N LEU A 71 17.79 3.95 -22.61
CA LEU A 71 18.34 4.88 -23.61
C LEU A 71 19.73 4.48 -24.07
N LYS A 72 20.60 4.01 -23.16
CA LYS A 72 21.92 3.45 -23.50
C LYS A 72 21.79 2.21 -24.39
N SER A 73 20.90 1.28 -24.04
CA SER A 73 20.63 0.07 -24.82
C SER A 73 20.13 0.37 -26.24
N LYS A 74 19.33 1.44 -26.39
CA LYS A 74 18.84 1.93 -27.69
C LYS A 74 19.87 2.77 -28.47
N GLY A 75 21.06 3.02 -27.92
CA GLY A 75 22.09 3.86 -28.56
C GLY A 75 21.72 5.33 -28.67
N LEU A 76 20.71 5.78 -27.91
CA LEU A 76 20.25 7.17 -27.87
C LEU A 76 21.04 8.02 -26.86
N LEU A 77 21.83 7.36 -26.01
CA LEU A 77 22.82 7.96 -25.12
C LEU A 77 24.20 7.34 -25.41
N LYS A 78 25.24 8.19 -25.45
CA LYS A 78 26.65 7.77 -25.53
C LYS A 78 27.25 7.58 -24.14
#